data_AF-X0WL18-F1
#
_entry.id   AF-X0WL18-F1
#
_cell.length_a   1.000
_cell.length_b   1.000
_cell.length_c   1.000
_cell.angle_alpha   90.00
_cell.angle_beta   90.00
_cell.angle_gamma   90.00
#
_symmetry.space_group_name_H-M   'P 1'
#
loop_
_entity.id
_entity.type
_entity.pdbx_description
1 polymer ?
#
loop_
_entity_poly.entity_id
_entity_poly.type
_entity_poly.pdbx_seq_one_letter_code
_entity_poly.pdbx_strand_id
1 'polypeptide(L)'
;IKKAALNVFNRYYKLDGLEEIVTQFNNGLSLEVSDTMSAGLYVRNLKKMVGLADVIKVVNDSESPEAIASAVEFILEGLHLNKRLNKTRVEDKIVYRR
;
A
#
# COMPACT_ATOMS: atom_id res chain seq x y z
N ILE A 1 -15.76 5.15 -9.20
CA ILE A 1 -14.71 4.14 -8.93
C ILE A 1 -14.12 4.26 -7.51
N LYS A 2 -13.55 5.41 -7.09
CA LYS A 2 -12.94 5.58 -5.75
C LYS A 2 -13.81 5.13 -4.56
N LYS A 3 -15.12 5.45 -4.57
CA LYS A 3 -16.06 5.02 -3.52
C LYS A 3 -16.19 3.50 -3.42
N ALA A 4 -16.14 2.78 -4.54
CA ALA A 4 -16.22 1.33 -4.54
C ALA A 4 -14.95 0.70 -3.94
N ALA A 5 -13.76 1.18 -4.34
CA ALA A 5 -12.49 0.73 -3.77
C ALA A 5 -12.42 0.98 -2.26
N LEU A 6 -12.82 2.17 -1.81
CA LEU A 6 -12.90 2.49 -0.38
C LEU A 6 -13.85 1.54 0.37
N ASN A 7 -15.03 1.25 -0.19
CA ASN A 7 -15.98 0.33 0.42
C ASN A 7 -15.43 -1.10 0.52
N VAL A 8 -14.71 -1.58 -0.50
CA VAL A 8 -14.07 -2.90 -0.45
C VAL A 8 -12.95 -2.89 0.60
N PHE A 9 -12.11 -1.87 0.62
CA PHE A 9 -11.04 -1.74 1.62
C PHE A 9 -11.58 -1.77 3.05
N ASN A 10 -12.63 -1.01 3.35
CA ASN A 10 -13.26 -0.97 4.67
C ASN A 10 -13.97 -2.28 5.07
N ARG A 11 -14.18 -3.24 4.15
CA ARG A 11 -14.66 -4.58 4.51
C ARG A 11 -13.56 -5.48 5.05
N TYR A 12 -12.32 -5.28 4.60
CA TYR A 12 -11.17 -6.10 4.99
C TYR A 12 -10.37 -5.48 6.13
N TYR A 13 -10.28 -4.14 6.18
CA TYR A 13 -9.41 -3.44 7.12
C TYR A 13 -10.17 -2.46 8.01
N LYS A 14 -9.76 -2.43 9.28
CA LYS A 14 -10.01 -1.32 10.20
C LYS A 14 -8.75 -0.47 10.29
N LEU A 15 -8.91 0.85 10.36
CA LEU A 15 -7.75 1.77 10.37
C LEU A 15 -6.81 1.52 11.55
N ASP A 16 -7.35 1.18 12.72
CA ASP A 16 -6.57 0.87 13.92
C ASP A 16 -5.59 -0.30 13.69
N GLY A 17 -5.95 -1.25 12.81
CA GLY A 17 -5.10 -2.38 12.43
C GLY A 17 -3.98 -2.02 11.46
N LEU A 18 -3.93 -0.77 10.98
CA LEU A 18 -2.93 -0.26 10.03
C LEU A 18 -2.07 0.86 10.63
N GLU A 19 -2.24 1.18 11.92
CA GLU A 19 -1.52 2.28 12.57
C GLU A 19 0.00 2.13 12.51
N GLU A 20 0.52 0.91 12.61
CA GLU A 20 1.97 0.65 12.50
C GLU A 20 2.51 1.02 11.11
N ILE A 21 1.75 0.73 10.05
CA ILE A 21 2.10 1.11 8.68
C ILE A 21 2.06 2.63 8.55
N VAL A 22 0.97 3.26 9.01
CA VAL A 22 0.81 4.72 8.94
C VAL A 22 1.90 5.44 9.73
N THR A 23 2.31 4.89 10.88
CA THR A 23 3.38 5.44 11.73
C THR A 23 4.71 5.47 11.00
N GLN A 24 5.04 4.43 10.23
CA GLN A 24 6.26 4.43 9.42
C GLN A 24 6.26 5.56 8.38
N PHE A 25 5.12 5.84 7.72
CA PHE A 25 4.98 7.00 6.83
C PHE A 25 5.08 8.34 7.56
N ASN A 26 4.50 8.47 8.76
CA ASN A 26 4.68 9.65 9.60
C ASN A 26 6.16 9.88 9.97
N ASN A 27 6.94 8.82 10.10
CA ASN A 27 8.38 8.85 10.40
C ASN A 27 9.27 9.07 9.16
N GLY A 28 8.69 9.46 8.03
CA GLY A 28 9.43 9.83 6.82
C GLY A 28 9.59 8.72 5.79
N LEU A 29 8.94 7.55 5.97
CA LEU A 29 8.85 6.57 4.89
C LEU A 29 8.11 7.18 3.69
N SER A 30 8.67 6.98 2.50
CA SER A 30 8.06 7.30 1.22
C SER A 30 8.19 6.10 0.31
N LEU A 31 7.14 5.79 -0.44
CA LEU A 31 7.11 4.66 -1.35
C LEU A 31 6.79 5.14 -2.76
N GLU A 32 7.69 4.82 -3.70
CA GLU A 32 7.49 5.05 -5.12
C GLU A 32 6.96 3.78 -5.80
N VAL A 33 5.95 3.96 -6.64
CA VAL A 33 5.37 2.96 -7.53
C VAL A 33 5.50 3.50 -8.95
N SER A 34 5.98 2.69 -9.88
CA SER A 34 6.13 3.08 -11.29
C SER A 34 5.59 1.98 -12.18
N ASP A 35 4.89 2.35 -13.26
CA ASP A 35 4.34 1.40 -14.24
C ASP A 35 5.46 0.61 -14.97
N THR A 36 6.69 1.13 -14.96
CA THR A 36 7.88 0.51 -15.54
C THR A 36 8.73 -0.30 -14.56
N MET A 37 8.37 -0.29 -13.26
CA MET A 37 9.11 -1.00 -12.23
C MET A 37 8.70 -2.47 -12.18
N SER A 38 9.68 -3.38 -12.14
CA SER A 38 9.36 -4.80 -11.97
C SER A 38 8.76 -5.06 -10.58
N ALA A 39 7.72 -5.90 -10.55
CA ALA A 39 7.06 -6.29 -9.30
C ALA A 39 8.08 -6.86 -8.28
N GLY A 40 9.08 -7.62 -8.74
CA GLY A 40 10.15 -8.13 -7.88
C GLY A 40 11.00 -7.04 -7.22
N LEU A 41 11.36 -5.96 -7.92
CA LEU A 41 12.08 -4.83 -7.30
C LEU A 41 11.18 -4.10 -6.30
N TYR A 42 9.91 -3.94 -6.62
CA TYR A 42 8.93 -3.28 -5.77
C TYR A 42 8.72 -4.05 -4.46
N VAL A 43 8.46 -5.34 -4.55
CA VAL A 43 8.31 -6.24 -3.40
C VAL A 43 9.56 -6.26 -2.50
N ARG A 44 10.77 -6.20 -3.08
CA ARG A 44 12.00 -6.11 -2.26
C ARG A 44 12.06 -4.85 -1.40
N ASN A 45 11.60 -3.71 -1.91
CA ASN A 45 11.55 -2.47 -1.13
C ASN A 45 10.48 -2.56 -0.03
N LEU A 46 9.34 -3.18 -0.34
CA LEU A 46 8.22 -3.37 0.59
C LEU A 46 8.54 -4.28 1.77
N LYS A 47 9.40 -5.29 1.58
CA LYS A 47 9.83 -6.20 2.66
C LYS A 47 10.51 -5.48 3.85
N LYS A 48 10.89 -4.21 3.70
CA LYS A 48 11.47 -3.39 4.78
C LYS A 48 10.41 -2.76 5.69
N MET A 49 9.14 -2.78 5.30
CA MET A 49 8.05 -2.23 6.09
C MET A 49 7.60 -3.23 7.15
N VAL A 50 7.67 -2.81 8.41
CA VAL A 50 7.25 -3.63 9.55
C VAL A 50 5.72 -3.81 9.51
N GLY A 51 5.23 -5.01 9.85
CA GLY A 51 3.81 -5.33 9.89
C GLY A 51 3.13 -5.53 8.53
N LEU A 52 3.80 -5.19 7.41
CA LEU A 52 3.16 -5.23 6.08
C LEU A 52 2.77 -6.65 5.64
N ALA A 53 3.58 -7.65 6.00
CA ALA A 53 3.31 -9.04 5.62
C ALA A 53 1.98 -9.56 6.20
N ASP A 54 1.68 -9.23 7.46
CA ASP A 54 0.45 -9.67 8.12
C ASP A 54 -0.77 -8.94 7.57
N VAL A 55 -0.61 -7.67 7.20
CA VAL A 55 -1.66 -6.91 6.51
C VAL A 55 -1.97 -7.53 5.14
N ILE A 56 -0.96 -7.84 4.32
CA ILE A 56 -1.17 -8.42 2.98
C ILE A 56 -1.96 -9.74 3.05
N LYS A 57 -1.66 -10.61 4.02
CA LYS A 57 -2.31 -11.91 4.20
C LYS A 57 -3.82 -11.84 4.37
N VAL A 58 -4.39 -10.69 4.76
CA VAL A 58 -5.84 -10.52 4.88
C VAL A 58 -6.55 -10.62 3.53
N VAL A 59 -5.88 -10.26 2.43
CA VAL A 59 -6.48 -10.18 1.08
C VAL A 59 -5.75 -11.00 0.03
N ASN A 60 -4.57 -11.55 0.34
CA ASN A 60 -3.77 -12.32 -0.59
C ASN A 60 -2.90 -13.38 0.11
N ASP A 61 -3.10 -14.65 -0.27
CA ASP A 61 -2.29 -15.80 0.16
C ASP A 61 -1.22 -16.21 -0.87
N SER A 62 -1.13 -15.51 -2.01
CA SER A 62 -0.14 -15.79 -3.05
C SER A 62 1.23 -15.20 -2.73
N GLU A 63 2.29 -15.98 -2.98
CA GLU A 63 3.68 -15.53 -2.92
C GLU A 63 4.17 -14.86 -4.22
N SER A 64 3.33 -14.78 -5.26
CA SER A 64 3.76 -14.17 -6.52
C SER A 64 4.03 -12.67 -6.33
N PRO A 65 5.14 -12.13 -6.88
CA PRO A 65 5.46 -10.72 -6.74
C PRO A 65 4.34 -9.78 -7.22
N GLU A 66 3.63 -10.17 -8.27
CA GLU A 66 2.54 -9.41 -8.88
C GLU A 66 1.31 -9.34 -7.97
N ALA A 67 0.96 -10.46 -7.32
CA ALA A 67 -0.16 -10.50 -6.37
C ALA A 67 0.17 -9.69 -5.10
N ILE A 68 1.40 -9.81 -4.60
CA ILE A 68 1.89 -9.02 -3.47
C ILE A 68 1.86 -7.52 -3.82
N ALA A 69 2.38 -7.14 -4.99
CA ALA A 69 2.38 -5.76 -5.46
C ALA A 69 0.95 -5.19 -5.49
N SER A 70 0.01 -5.94 -6.09
CA SER A 70 -1.40 -5.55 -6.21
C SER A 70 -2.07 -5.40 -4.85
N ALA A 71 -1.82 -6.33 -3.91
CA ALA A 71 -2.36 -6.26 -2.55
C ALA A 71 -1.86 -5.01 -1.81
N VAL A 72 -0.57 -4.68 -1.95
CA VAL A 72 0.01 -3.49 -1.33
C VAL A 72 -0.56 -2.21 -1.94
N GLU A 73 -0.68 -2.13 -3.26
CA GLU A 73 -1.31 -0.97 -3.90
C GLU A 73 -2.75 -0.77 -3.45
N PHE A 74 -3.52 -1.85 -3.27
CA PHE A 74 -4.87 -1.78 -2.72
C PHE A 74 -4.88 -1.21 -1.29
N ILE A 75 -3.96 -1.66 -0.44
CA ILE A 75 -3.83 -1.16 0.94
C ILE A 75 -3.48 0.33 0.96
N LEU A 76 -2.49 0.75 0.16
CA LEU A 76 -2.03 2.14 0.09
C LEU A 76 -3.08 3.09 -0.48
N GLU A 77 -3.81 2.66 -1.51
CA GLU A 77 -4.92 3.43 -2.06
C GLU A 77 -6.04 3.55 -1.02
N GLY A 78 -6.36 2.49 -0.27
CA GLY A 78 -7.34 2.53 0.81
C GLY A 78 -6.95 3.49 1.94
N LEU A 79 -5.67 3.49 2.33
CA LEU A 79 -5.13 4.46 3.29
C LEU A 79 -5.19 5.90 2.75
N HIS A 80 -4.90 6.10 1.46
CA HIS A 80 -5.05 7.41 0.81
C HIS A 80 -6.50 7.89 0.80
N LEU A 81 -7.45 7.04 0.41
CA LEU A 81 -8.87 7.37 0.38
C LEU A 81 -9.45 7.63 1.77
N ASN A 82 -8.89 7.02 2.82
CA ASN A 82 -9.17 7.32 4.22
C ASN A 82 -8.36 8.52 4.79
N LYS A 83 -7.67 9.29 3.93
CA LYS A 83 -6.87 10.47 4.30
C LYS A 83 -5.71 10.19 5.29
N ARG A 84 -5.27 8.94 5.37
CA ARG A 84 -4.13 8.52 6.20
C ARG A 84 -2.80 8.73 5.47
N LEU A 85 -2.79 8.64 4.14
CA LEU A 85 -1.62 8.90 3.29
C LEU A 85 -1.94 9.90 2.19
N ASN A 86 -0.92 10.64 1.76
CA ASN A 86 -0.94 11.45 0.56
C ASN A 86 -0.45 10.63 -0.63
N LYS A 87 -1.05 10.86 -1.80
CA LYS A 87 -0.69 10.26 -3.07
C LYS A 87 -0.42 11.36 -4.07
N THR A 88 0.79 11.41 -4.62
CA THR A 88 1.20 12.39 -5.64
C THR A 88 1.66 11.66 -6.89
N ARG A 89 1.24 12.13 -8.07
CA ARG A 89 1.81 11.67 -9.35
C ARG A 89 2.99 12.57 -9.70
N VAL A 90 4.15 11.97 -9.96
CA VAL A 90 5.38 12.64 -10.38
C VAL A 90 5.84 11.94 -11.65
N GLU A 91 5.68 12.59 -12.80
CA GLU A 91 5.91 11.98 -14.12
C GLU A 91 5.13 10.66 -14.26
N ASP A 92 5.84 9.55 -14.52
CA ASP A 92 5.29 8.20 -14.67
C ASP A 92 5.24 7.42 -13.34
N LYS A 93 5.47 8.11 -12.21
CA LYS A 93 5.49 7.52 -10.88
C LYS A 93 4.35 8.00 -10.02
N ILE A 94 3.93 7.14 -9.11
CA ILE A 94 3.06 7.44 -7.98
C ILE A 94 3.90 7.38 -6.71
N VAL A 95 3.82 8.42 -5.89
CA VAL A 95 4.51 8.50 -4.61
C VAL A 95 3.48 8.54 -3.48
N TYR A 96 3.58 7.58 -2.56
CA TYR A 96 2.85 7.58 -1.29
C TYR A 96 3.75 8.08 -0.18
N ARG A 97 3.27 9.06 0.58
CA ARG A 97 3.98 9.64 1.72
C ARG A 97 2.99 10.25 2.72
N ARG A 98 3.47 10.65 3.89
CA ARG A 98 2.68 11.55 4.75
C ARG A 98 2.70 12.98 4.23
#